data_AF-A0A1Q3U914-F1
#
_entry.id   AF-A0A1Q3U914-F1
#
_cell.length_a   1.000
_cell.length_b   1.000
_cell.length_c   1.000
_cell.angle_alpha   90.00
_cell.angle_beta   90.00
_cell.angle_gamma   90.00
#
_symmetry.space_group_name_H-M   'P 1'
#
loop_
_entity.id
_entity.type
_entity.pdbx_description
1 polymer ?
#
loop_
_entity_poly.entity_id
_entity_poly.type
_entity_poly.pdbx_seq_one_letter_code
_entity_poly.pdbx_strand_id
1 'polypeptide(L)'
;MKKSLRFLYLLLAFGLMVTSTVNVKAQCAACTAAVETNAKSGDGATHGLNNGIMYLLAAPYLAVAVLGVIWYKKYRRKNVDLNMRGEKFNLN
;
A
#
# COMPACT_ATOMS: atom_id res chain seq x y z
N MET A 1 -2.54 32.18 -12.18
CA MET A 1 -1.47 31.55 -13.00
C MET A 1 -0.47 30.73 -12.18
N LYS A 2 0.14 31.24 -11.09
CA LYS A 2 1.13 30.50 -10.28
C LYS A 2 0.63 29.18 -9.66
N LYS A 3 -0.64 29.12 -9.21
CA LYS A 3 -1.25 27.90 -8.64
C LYS A 3 -1.44 26.79 -9.68
N SER A 4 -1.91 27.16 -10.88
CA SER A 4 -2.05 26.23 -12.01
C SER A 4 -0.70 25.70 -12.48
N LEU A 5 0.34 26.55 -12.47
CA LEU A 5 1.70 26.14 -12.83
C LEU A 5 2.31 25.18 -11.79
N ARG A 6 2.07 25.41 -10.49
CA ARG A 6 2.45 24.46 -9.43
C ARG A 6 1.75 23.11 -9.60
N PHE A 7 0.46 23.14 -9.91
CA PHE A 7 -0.32 21.93 -10.12
C PHE A 7 0.17 21.14 -11.36
N LEU A 8 0.51 21.84 -12.44
CA LEU A 8 1.11 21.27 -13.63
C LEU A 8 2.47 20.62 -13.32
N TYR A 9 3.33 21.29 -12.54
CA TYR A 9 4.61 20.75 -12.11
C TYR A 9 4.46 19.48 -11.26
N LEU A 10 3.49 19.45 -10.35
CA LEU A 10 3.21 18.27 -9.53
C LEU A 10 2.69 17.10 -10.37
N LEU A 11 1.79 17.37 -11.32
CA LEU A 11 1.29 16.35 -12.25
C LEU A 11 2.41 15.80 -13.14
N LEU A 12 3.29 16.67 -13.63
CA LEU A 12 4.44 16.27 -14.44
C LEU A 12 5.41 15.42 -13.62
N ALA A 13 5.76 15.84 -12.39
CA ALA A 13 6.64 15.09 -11.50
C ALA A 13 6.05 13.70 -11.14
N PHE A 14 4.75 13.64 -10.87
CA PHE A 14 4.04 12.40 -10.61
C PHE A 14 4.04 11.48 -11.84
N GLY A 15 3.77 12.03 -13.03
CA GLY A 15 3.84 11.28 -14.29
C GLY A 15 5.22 10.67 -14.54
N LEU A 16 6.30 11.46 -14.34
CA LEU A 16 7.67 10.98 -14.48
C LEU A 16 8.00 9.84 -13.49
N MET A 17 7.54 9.91 -12.24
CA MET A 17 7.73 8.84 -11.26
C MET A 17 7.05 7.54 -11.70
N VAL A 18 5.82 7.60 -12.21
CA VAL A 18 5.08 6.41 -12.64
C VAL A 18 5.73 5.72 -13.84
N THR A 19 6.34 6.48 -14.76
CA THR A 19 7.00 5.92 -15.94
C THR A 19 8.45 5.47 -15.70
N SER A 20 9.03 5.78 -14.54
CA SER A 20 10.43 5.45 -14.26
C SER A 20 10.58 3.96 -13.90
N THR A 21 11.37 3.24 -14.70
CA THR A 21 11.72 1.83 -14.46
C THR A 21 13.18 1.73 -14.05
N VAL A 22 13.47 2.09 -12.80
CA VAL A 22 14.82 1.95 -12.25
C VAL A 22 14.98 0.54 -11.67
N ASN A 23 16.05 -0.16 -12.05
CA ASN A 23 16.42 -1.43 -11.43
C ASN A 23 16.82 -1.18 -9.98
N VAL A 24 15.88 -1.36 -9.05
CA VAL A 24 16.13 -1.25 -7.61
C VAL A 24 16.91 -2.49 -7.17
N LYS A 25 18.15 -2.30 -6.72
CA LYS A 25 18.86 -3.33 -5.96
C LYS A 25 18.15 -3.52 -4.63
N ALA A 26 17.86 -4.77 -4.25
CA ALA A 26 17.15 -5.07 -3.01
C ALA A 26 17.82 -4.37 -1.82
N GLN A 27 17.05 -3.59 -1.05
CA GLN A 27 17.58 -2.72 0.01
C GLN A 27 17.81 -3.46 1.34
N CYS A 28 17.56 -4.76 1.39
CA CYS A 28 17.70 -5.59 2.58
C CYS A 28 18.78 -6.65 2.37
N ALA A 29 19.80 -6.65 3.23
CA ALA A 29 20.96 -7.55 3.19
C ALA A 29 20.59 -9.05 3.13
N ALA A 30 19.43 -9.42 3.69
CA ALA A 30 18.90 -10.78 3.63
C ALA A 30 18.49 -11.21 2.21
N CYS A 31 17.90 -10.31 1.41
CA CYS A 31 17.51 -10.62 0.04
C CYS A 31 18.74 -10.77 -0.87
N THR A 32 19.76 -9.93 -0.66
CA THR A 32 21.03 -10.02 -1.39
C THR A 32 21.76 -11.34 -1.11
N ALA A 33 21.87 -11.75 0.16
CA ALA A 33 22.51 -13.01 0.54
C ALA A 33 21.78 -14.24 -0.05
N ALA A 34 20.44 -14.23 -0.06
CA ALA A 34 19.65 -15.28 -0.68
C ALA A 34 19.87 -15.32 -2.22
N VAL A 35 19.90 -14.17 -2.90
CA VAL A 35 20.18 -14.12 -4.35
C VAL A 35 21.58 -14.63 -4.67
N GLU A 36 22.60 -14.18 -3.94
CA GLU A 36 23.99 -14.57 -4.20
C GLU A 36 24.25 -16.05 -3.96
N THR A 37 23.57 -16.65 -2.96
CA THR A 37 23.70 -18.09 -2.67
C THR A 37 23.03 -18.92 -3.76
N ASN A 38 21.83 -18.51 -4.20
CA ASN A 38 21.07 -19.22 -5.25
C ASN A 38 21.64 -19.02 -6.66
N ALA A 39 22.26 -17.87 -6.95
CA ALA A 39 22.94 -17.63 -8.23
C ALA A 39 24.20 -18.49 -8.39
N LYS A 40 24.91 -18.79 -7.30
CA LYS A 40 26.13 -19.61 -7.29
C LYS A 40 25.85 -21.11 -7.40
N SER A 41 24.67 -21.57 -7.00
CA SER A 41 24.24 -22.97 -7.12
C SER A 41 23.68 -23.33 -8.50
N GLY A 42 23.61 -22.38 -9.45
CA GLY A 42 23.19 -22.62 -10.84
C GLY A 42 21.70 -22.91 -11.02
N ASP A 43 20.90 -22.74 -9.97
CA ASP A 43 19.47 -23.02 -9.99
C ASP A 43 18.71 -21.78 -10.49
N GLY A 44 17.77 -21.96 -11.42
CA GLY A 44 17.00 -20.87 -12.06
C GLY A 44 16.08 -20.08 -11.11
N ALA A 45 16.15 -20.35 -9.81
CA ALA A 45 15.39 -19.73 -8.72
C ALA A 45 15.58 -18.20 -8.62
N THR A 46 16.63 -17.64 -9.24
CA THR A 46 16.86 -16.19 -9.29
C THR A 46 15.83 -15.44 -10.14
N HIS A 47 15.22 -16.08 -11.16
CA HIS A 47 14.22 -15.42 -12.03
C HIS A 47 12.86 -15.18 -11.36
N GLY A 48 12.57 -15.81 -10.22
CA GLY A 48 11.26 -15.73 -9.54
C GLY A 48 11.24 -14.95 -8.23
N LEU A 49 12.40 -14.51 -7.72
CA LEU A 49 12.50 -13.99 -6.36
C LEU A 49 11.71 -12.69 -6.14
N ASN A 50 11.72 -11.78 -7.12
CA ASN A 50 10.97 -10.52 -7.02
C ASN A 50 9.45 -10.76 -6.91
N ASN A 51 8.94 -11.80 -7.57
CA ASN A 51 7.55 -12.22 -7.44
C ASN A 51 7.27 -12.79 -6.05
N GLY A 52 8.21 -13.56 -5.49
CA GLY A 52 8.12 -14.06 -4.12
C GLY A 52 8.09 -12.95 -3.05
N ILE A 53 8.93 -11.91 -3.21
CA ILE A 53 8.96 -10.75 -2.30
C ILE A 53 7.63 -9.99 -2.37
N MET A 54 7.10 -9.74 -3.57
CA MET A 54 5.80 -9.10 -3.75
C MET A 54 4.67 -9.92 -3.11
N TYR A 55 4.72 -11.25 -3.22
CA TYR A 55 3.72 -12.14 -2.62
C TYR A 55 3.76 -12.13 -1.08
N LEU A 56 4.95 -12.22 -0.49
CA LEU A 56 5.16 -12.14 0.96
C LEU A 56 4.79 -10.76 1.51
N LEU A 57 5.05 -9.69 0.76
CA LEU A 57 4.67 -8.33 1.13
C LEU A 57 3.15 -8.12 1.04
N ALA A 58 2.49 -8.66 0.01
CA ALA A 58 1.05 -8.51 -0.18
C ALA A 58 0.22 -9.30 0.86
N ALA A 59 0.71 -10.47 1.28
CA ALA A 59 0.00 -11.37 2.20
C ALA A 59 -0.52 -10.70 3.50
N PRO A 60 0.29 -9.96 4.29
CA PRO A 60 -0.20 -9.32 5.51
C PRO A 60 -1.26 -8.25 5.24
N TYR A 61 -1.13 -7.46 4.17
CA TYR A 61 -2.13 -6.44 3.83
C TYR A 61 -3.45 -7.05 3.40
N LEU A 62 -3.41 -8.12 2.60
CA LEU A 62 -4.61 -8.84 2.18
C LEU A 62 -5.30 -9.51 3.38
N ALA A 63 -4.53 -10.11 4.29
CA ALA A 63 -5.06 -10.70 5.52
C ALA A 63 -5.80 -9.66 6.37
N VAL A 64 -5.18 -8.49 6.59
CA VAL A 64 -5.80 -7.39 7.35
C VAL A 64 -7.05 -6.86 6.63
N ALA A 65 -7.03 -6.71 5.31
CA ALA A 65 -8.18 -6.25 4.54
C ALA A 65 -9.37 -7.21 4.66
N VAL A 66 -9.13 -8.51 4.54
CA VAL A 66 -10.18 -9.55 4.69
C VAL A 66 -10.77 -9.53 6.09
N LEU A 67 -9.92 -9.52 7.12
CA LEU A 67 -10.36 -9.47 8.52
C LEU A 67 -11.13 -8.19 8.81
N GLY A 68 -10.67 -7.04 8.31
CA GLY A 68 -11.34 -5.75 8.45
C GLY A 68 -12.72 -5.73 7.82
N VAL A 69 -12.87 -6.29 6.61
CA VAL A 69 -14.19 -6.39 5.94
C VAL A 69 -15.14 -7.30 6.71
N ILE A 70 -14.67 -8.45 7.19
CA ILE A 70 -15.50 -9.38 7.99
C ILE A 70 -15.93 -8.70 9.29
N TRP A 71 -15.00 -8.06 10.00
CA TRP A 71 -15.29 -7.35 11.24
C TRP A 71 -16.29 -6.22 11.02
N TYR A 72 -16.08 -5.37 10.01
CA TYR A 72 -16.99 -4.28 9.68
C TYR A 72 -18.40 -4.80 9.38
N LYS A 73 -18.54 -5.83 8.54
CA LYS A 73 -19.86 -6.38 8.20
C LYS A 73 -20.56 -7.00 9.41
N LYS A 74 -19.82 -7.65 10.31
CA LYS A 74 -20.37 -8.33 11.48
C LYS A 74 -20.75 -7.37 12.61
N TYR A 75 -19.92 -6.36 12.87
CA TYR A 75 -20.07 -5.49 14.03
C TYR A 75 -20.69 -4.12 13.72
N ARG A 76 -20.90 -3.78 12.44
CA ARG A 76 -21.65 -2.58 12.07
C ARG A 76 -23.10 -2.68 12.57
N ARG A 77 -23.44 -1.83 13.54
CA ARG A 77 -24.81 -1.63 14.03
C ARG A 77 -25.66 -1.07 12.89
N LYS A 78 -26.73 -1.77 12.51
CA LYS A 78 -27.60 -1.36 11.39
C LYS A 78 -28.77 -0.47 11.82
N ASN A 79 -29.06 -0.40 13.12
CA ASN A 79 -30.16 0.37 13.69
C ASN A 79 -29.64 1.13 14.92
N VAL A 80 -28.95 2.23 14.70
CA VAL A 80 -28.60 3.16 15.78
C VAL A 80 -29.70 4.21 15.81
N ASP A 81 -30.52 4.19 16.85
CA ASP A 81 -31.44 5.30 17.13
C ASP A 81 -30.61 6.52 17.49
N LEU A 82 -30.56 7.51 16.60
CA LEU A 82 -29.89 8.78 16.84
C LEU A 82 -30.85 9.67 17.61
N ASN A 83 -30.92 9.46 18.92
CA ASN A 83 -31.63 10.37 19.83
C ASN A 83 -30.79 11.64 20.01
N MET A 84 -30.79 12.49 18.99
CA MET A 84 -30.24 13.84 19.11
C MET A 84 -31.25 14.64 19.92
N ARG A 85 -30.85 15.08 21.13
CA ARG A 85 -31.63 16.01 21.94
C ARG A 85 -31.95 17.22 21.06
N GLY A 86 -33.23 17.41 20.74
CA GLY A 86 -33.73 18.47 19.86
C GLY A 86 -33.63 19.88 20.45
N GLU A 87 -32.83 20.06 21.48
CA GLU A 87 -32.57 21.36 22.06
C GLU A 87 -31.56 22.09 21.19
N LYS A 88 -31.90 23.33 20.86
CA LYS A 88 -30.98 24.23 20.17
C LYS A 88 -29.77 24.42 21.09
N PHE A 89 -28.60 24.00 20.64
CA PHE A 89 -27.36 24.33 21.32
C PHE A 89 -27.20 25.85 21.31
N ASN A 90 -27.41 26.49 22.45
CA ASN A 90 -27.11 27.90 22.66
C ASN A 90 -25.59 28.06 22.69
N LEU A 91 -25.00 28.08 21.50
CA LEU A 91 -23.66 28.57 21.29
C LEU A 91 -23.76 30.09 21.42
N ASN A 92 -23.30 30.60 22.57
CA ASN A 92 -23.19 32.03 22.86
C ASN A 92 -22.36 32.76 21.80
#